data_AF-A0A0N7KQI4-F1
#
_entry.id   AF-A0A0N7KQI4-F1
#
_cell.length_a   1.000
_cell.length_b   1.000
_cell.length_c   1.000
_cell.angle_alpha   90.00
_cell.angle_beta   90.00
_cell.angle_gamma   90.00
#
_symmetry.space_group_name_H-M   'P 1'
#
loop_
_entity.id
_entity.type
_entity.pdbx_description
1 polymer ?
#
loop_
_entity_poly.entity_id
_entity_poly.type
_entity_poly.pdbx_seq_one_letter_code
_entity_poly.pdbx_strand_id
1 'polypeptide(L)'
;MRAMVKLLLEHDRSCVYQPDDEGSYPIHVAAALGGVAGLFAVRLMIEFCPDSAGLRDGTGRSFLHVAVDNLCPSVVALARFSPGLRSAVMNMQDGNGNTALHQAVHVCDIMIFFFLLIDRRVLLDVKNNMGYTPVDLARFKNHLKGLNYPVNPQCMMSSSLTHTAGNHPSGDNPTDSLNEKRVEKEERGELSTIYKDAAQNLTIGAVLIVTVTFAATFTMPGGYVSSSDDDGERRGTPTLAGTCAFDAFVVANTLAFMLSGMATFSLMYAGYTPLDFAFRERCVKLSMGLLHSSVRSVGAAFLTATYVMLARVAPKLVIAVYAAAAVGLVYINFEVWMLGWMTLALLSRGDILAALIVGLQTVAVAFWFSWPFAVIFVLPLILKGH
;
A
#
# COMPACT_ATOMS: atom_id res chain seq x y z
N MET A 1 15.61 -24.86 -20.27
CA MET A 1 14.45 -24.23 -20.93
C MET A 1 14.84 -23.19 -21.99
N ARG A 2 15.55 -22.09 -21.65
CA ARG A 2 15.91 -21.03 -22.62
C ARG A 2 16.58 -21.52 -23.92
N ALA A 3 17.61 -22.38 -23.80
CA ALA A 3 18.32 -22.92 -24.96
C ALA A 3 17.41 -23.78 -25.85
N MET A 4 16.49 -24.54 -25.24
CA MET A 4 15.56 -25.41 -25.94
C MET A 4 14.52 -24.62 -26.74
N VAL A 5 13.89 -23.60 -26.12
CA VAL A 5 12.94 -22.72 -26.83
C VAL A 5 13.63 -22.00 -27.98
N LYS A 6 14.86 -21.51 -27.78
CA LYS A 6 15.63 -20.86 -28.84
C LYS A 6 15.93 -21.81 -30.01
N LEU A 7 16.43 -23.01 -29.73
CA LEU A 7 16.71 -24.02 -30.77
C LEU A 7 15.46 -24.42 -31.54
N LEU A 8 14.32 -24.59 -30.84
CA LEU A 8 13.05 -24.90 -31.49
C LEU A 8 12.63 -23.79 -32.45
N LEU A 9 12.67 -22.53 -32.01
CA LEU A 9 12.29 -21.36 -32.84
C LEU A 9 13.27 -21.09 -33.99
N GLU A 10 14.53 -21.45 -33.84
CA GLU A 10 15.53 -21.40 -34.91
C GLU A 10 15.24 -22.44 -36.00
N HIS A 11 14.66 -23.59 -35.65
CA HIS A 11 14.41 -24.70 -36.58
C HIS A 11 13.01 -24.67 -37.19
N ASP A 12 11.98 -24.44 -36.38
CA ASP A 12 10.58 -24.39 -36.83
C ASP A 12 9.81 -23.26 -36.12
N ARG A 13 9.58 -22.18 -36.87
CA ARG A 13 8.80 -21.02 -36.40
C ARG A 13 7.29 -21.27 -36.42
N SER A 14 6.82 -22.25 -37.20
CA SER A 14 5.39 -22.54 -37.33
C SER A 14 4.78 -23.03 -36.01
N CYS A 15 5.59 -23.64 -35.13
CA CYS A 15 5.18 -24.08 -33.81
C CYS A 15 4.59 -22.95 -32.94
N VAL A 16 5.00 -21.69 -33.13
CA VAL A 16 4.45 -20.54 -32.37
C VAL A 16 2.97 -20.31 -32.71
N TYR A 17 2.54 -20.75 -33.88
CA TYR A 17 1.20 -20.53 -34.43
C TYR A 17 0.32 -21.80 -34.36
N GLN A 18 0.73 -22.80 -33.58
CA GLN A 18 -0.06 -24.00 -33.32
C GLN A 18 -0.75 -23.84 -31.97
N PRO A 19 -2.08 -23.62 -31.94
CA PRO A 19 -2.83 -23.58 -30.69
C PRO A 19 -3.02 -24.99 -30.12
N ASP A 20 -3.24 -25.08 -28.82
CA ASP A 20 -3.75 -26.29 -28.16
C ASP A 20 -5.28 -26.42 -28.34
N ASP A 21 -5.86 -27.45 -27.69
CA ASP A 21 -7.30 -27.74 -27.75
C ASP A 21 -8.19 -26.63 -27.16
N GLU A 22 -7.63 -25.75 -26.32
CA GLU A 22 -8.32 -24.58 -25.75
C GLU A 22 -8.17 -23.33 -26.65
N GLY A 23 -7.47 -23.46 -27.79
CA GLY A 23 -7.14 -22.36 -28.68
C GLY A 23 -5.95 -21.53 -28.20
N SER A 24 -5.24 -21.94 -27.15
CA SER A 24 -4.11 -21.21 -26.58
C SER A 24 -2.82 -21.49 -27.35
N TYR A 25 -2.24 -20.42 -27.89
CA TYR A 25 -0.92 -20.48 -28.53
C TYR A 25 0.21 -20.52 -27.48
N PRO A 26 1.42 -21.01 -27.84
CA PRO A 26 2.58 -21.05 -26.95
C PRO A 26 2.90 -19.73 -26.22
N ILE A 27 2.61 -18.58 -26.84
CA ILE A 27 2.80 -17.28 -26.19
C ILE A 27 1.84 -17.05 -25.01
N HIS A 28 0.61 -17.56 -25.06
CA HIS A 28 -0.34 -17.53 -23.95
C HIS A 28 0.13 -18.43 -22.82
N VAL A 29 0.56 -19.66 -23.14
CA VAL A 29 1.12 -20.60 -22.16
C VAL A 29 2.37 -20.03 -21.49
N ALA A 30 3.25 -19.40 -22.27
CA ALA A 30 4.44 -18.73 -21.74
C ALA A 30 4.09 -17.53 -20.85
N ALA A 31 3.06 -16.77 -21.19
CA ALA A 31 2.56 -15.66 -20.39
C ALA A 31 1.92 -16.13 -19.07
N ALA A 32 1.17 -17.24 -19.11
CA ALA A 32 0.60 -17.87 -17.91
C ALA A 32 1.68 -18.44 -16.98
N LEU A 33 2.74 -19.03 -17.55
CA LEU A 33 3.87 -19.57 -16.78
C LEU A 33 4.60 -18.47 -15.99
N GLY A 34 4.73 -17.28 -16.58
CA GLY A 34 5.34 -16.14 -15.91
C GLY A 34 6.78 -16.37 -15.46
N GLY A 35 7.18 -15.61 -14.43
CA GLY A 35 8.53 -15.68 -13.87
C GLY A 35 9.64 -15.44 -14.90
N VAL A 36 10.85 -15.92 -14.61
CA VAL A 36 12.01 -15.78 -15.51
C VAL A 36 11.82 -16.63 -16.78
N ALA A 37 11.28 -17.84 -16.63
CA ALA A 37 11.09 -18.78 -17.72
C ALA A 37 10.08 -18.29 -18.77
N GLY A 38 8.87 -17.93 -18.33
CA GLY A 38 7.81 -17.37 -19.17
C GLY A 38 8.21 -16.04 -19.79
N LEU A 39 8.85 -15.15 -19.03
CA LEU A 39 9.41 -13.90 -19.56
C LEU A 39 10.36 -14.14 -20.73
N PHE A 40 11.31 -15.07 -20.58
CA PHE A 40 12.26 -15.39 -21.65
C PHE A 40 11.56 -16.04 -22.86
N ALA A 41 10.60 -16.94 -22.63
CA ALA A 41 9.87 -17.58 -23.71
C ALA A 41 9.05 -16.56 -24.52
N VAL A 42 8.28 -15.68 -23.85
CA VAL A 42 7.52 -14.60 -24.50
C VAL A 42 8.48 -13.68 -25.28
N ARG A 43 9.60 -13.28 -24.66
CA ARG A 43 10.61 -12.43 -25.34
C ARG A 43 11.18 -13.08 -26.60
N LEU A 44 11.56 -14.36 -26.53
CA LEU A 44 12.08 -15.08 -27.70
C LEU A 44 11.02 -15.23 -28.78
N MET A 45 9.78 -15.56 -28.44
CA MET A 45 8.70 -15.69 -29.42
C MET A 45 8.45 -14.37 -30.16
N ILE A 46 8.45 -13.24 -29.46
CA ILE A 46 8.28 -11.92 -30.09
C ILE A 46 9.48 -11.54 -30.95
N GLU A 47 10.70 -11.88 -30.53
CA GLU A 47 11.93 -11.58 -31.28
C GLU A 47 11.99 -12.35 -32.61
N PHE A 48 11.62 -13.64 -32.59
CA PHE A 48 11.63 -14.50 -33.77
C PHE A 48 10.38 -14.34 -34.64
N CYS A 49 9.23 -14.10 -34.01
CA CYS A 49 7.91 -14.04 -34.65
C CYS A 49 7.10 -12.86 -34.08
N PRO A 50 7.37 -11.61 -34.49
CA PRO A 50 6.71 -10.41 -33.93
C PRO A 50 5.19 -10.45 -33.98
N ASP A 51 4.61 -11.02 -35.04
CA ASP A 51 3.16 -11.11 -35.24
C ASP A 51 2.47 -12.02 -34.20
N SER A 52 3.22 -12.89 -33.51
CA SER A 52 2.70 -13.74 -32.43
C SER A 52 2.11 -12.94 -31.27
N ALA A 53 2.56 -11.69 -31.09
CA ALA A 53 2.04 -10.76 -30.10
C ALA A 53 0.54 -10.48 -30.26
N GLY A 54 0.02 -10.53 -31.48
CA GLY A 54 -1.38 -10.24 -31.80
C GLY A 54 -2.31 -11.45 -31.77
N LEU A 55 -1.77 -12.64 -31.48
CA LEU A 55 -2.57 -13.86 -31.38
C LEU A 55 -3.57 -13.76 -30.23
N ARG A 56 -4.73 -14.38 -30.43
CA ARG A 56 -5.82 -14.45 -29.48
C ARG A 56 -6.13 -15.90 -29.18
N ASP A 57 -6.30 -16.25 -27.91
CA ASP A 57 -6.73 -17.58 -27.50
C ASP A 57 -8.20 -17.85 -27.87
N GLY A 58 -8.72 -19.05 -27.54
CA GLY A 58 -10.11 -19.43 -27.80
C GLY A 58 -11.17 -18.54 -27.13
N THR A 59 -10.80 -17.76 -26.13
CA THR A 59 -11.66 -16.78 -25.45
C THR A 59 -11.49 -15.34 -25.97
N GLY A 60 -10.65 -15.17 -27.00
CA GLY A 60 -10.33 -13.88 -27.59
C GLY A 60 -9.27 -13.09 -26.81
N ARG A 61 -8.69 -13.65 -25.74
CA ARG A 61 -7.68 -12.99 -24.90
C ARG A 61 -6.33 -12.97 -25.62
N SER A 62 -5.61 -11.85 -25.50
CA SER A 62 -4.19 -11.81 -25.83
C SER A 62 -3.33 -12.38 -24.70
N PHE A 63 -2.06 -12.68 -24.96
CA PHE A 63 -1.12 -13.11 -23.92
C PHE A 63 -1.00 -12.10 -22.76
N LEU A 64 -1.27 -10.80 -23.00
CA LEU A 64 -1.25 -9.78 -21.96
C LEU A 64 -2.39 -9.97 -20.95
N HIS A 65 -3.59 -10.34 -21.39
CA HIS A 65 -4.70 -10.67 -20.50
C HIS A 65 -4.35 -11.89 -19.64
N VAL A 66 -3.78 -12.93 -20.28
CA VAL A 66 -3.34 -14.14 -19.59
C VAL A 66 -2.25 -13.84 -18.55
N ALA A 67 -1.29 -12.97 -18.87
CA ALA A 67 -0.27 -12.53 -17.91
C ALA A 67 -0.85 -11.75 -16.72
N VAL A 68 -1.89 -10.93 -16.94
CA VAL A 68 -2.58 -10.21 -15.88
C VAL A 68 -3.34 -11.18 -14.96
N ASP A 69 -4.09 -12.12 -15.55
CA ASP A 69 -4.84 -13.15 -14.82
C ASP A 69 -3.93 -14.03 -13.94
N ASN A 70 -2.76 -14.38 -14.45
CA ASN A 70 -1.80 -15.23 -13.75
C ASN A 70 -0.80 -14.43 -12.88
N LEU A 71 -1.07 -13.15 -12.60
CA LEU A 71 -0.23 -12.32 -11.72
C LEU A 71 1.25 -12.29 -12.15
N CYS A 72 1.51 -12.08 -13.44
CA CYS A 72 2.84 -12.10 -14.05
C CYS A 72 3.37 -10.69 -14.39
N PRO A 73 3.76 -9.85 -13.41
CA PRO A 73 4.14 -8.46 -13.63
C PRO A 73 5.35 -8.30 -14.56
N SER A 74 6.28 -9.27 -14.58
CA SER A 74 7.45 -9.23 -15.47
C SER A 74 7.06 -9.28 -16.95
N VAL A 75 6.02 -10.04 -17.31
CA VAL A 75 5.54 -10.17 -18.69
C VAL A 75 4.78 -8.90 -19.11
N VAL A 76 3.98 -8.32 -18.20
CA VAL A 76 3.32 -7.02 -18.41
C VAL A 76 4.36 -5.91 -18.59
N ALA A 77 5.43 -5.92 -17.80
CA ALA A 77 6.55 -4.98 -17.94
C ALA A 77 7.27 -5.15 -19.28
N LEU A 78 7.50 -6.38 -19.76
CA LEU A 78 8.07 -6.63 -21.09
C LEU A 78 7.21 -6.01 -22.20
N ALA A 79 5.88 -6.14 -22.09
CA ALA A 79 4.95 -5.54 -23.03
C ALA A 79 5.03 -4.01 -23.07
N ARG A 80 5.25 -3.39 -21.91
CA ARG A 80 5.46 -1.94 -21.81
C ARG A 80 6.80 -1.48 -22.40
N PHE A 81 7.88 -2.20 -22.15
CA PHE A 81 9.23 -1.74 -22.54
C PHE A 81 9.62 -2.11 -23.98
N SER A 82 8.82 -2.93 -24.68
CA SER A 82 9.07 -3.34 -26.06
C SER A 82 8.26 -2.46 -27.05
N PRO A 83 8.91 -1.58 -27.85
CA PRO A 83 8.20 -0.56 -28.64
C PRO A 83 7.15 -1.12 -29.62
N GLY A 84 7.47 -2.20 -30.34
CA GLY A 84 6.58 -2.84 -31.31
C GLY A 84 5.39 -3.57 -30.65
N LEU A 85 5.62 -4.15 -29.47
CA LEU A 85 4.58 -4.85 -28.71
C LEU A 85 3.55 -3.87 -28.12
N ARG A 86 4.06 -2.73 -27.63
CA ARG A 86 3.28 -1.75 -26.87
C ARG A 86 2.15 -1.11 -27.68
N SER A 87 2.33 -0.86 -28.98
CA SER A 87 1.25 -0.33 -29.84
C SER A 87 0.23 -1.40 -30.24
N ALA A 88 0.66 -2.64 -30.41
CA ALA A 88 -0.20 -3.70 -30.91
C ALA A 88 -1.16 -4.24 -29.84
N VAL A 89 -0.70 -4.40 -28.59
CA VAL A 89 -1.38 -5.28 -27.62
C VAL A 89 -2.10 -4.54 -26.49
N MET A 90 -1.68 -3.32 -26.14
CA MET A 90 -2.09 -2.65 -24.90
C MET A 90 -3.60 -2.38 -24.77
N ASN A 91 -4.30 -2.18 -25.89
CA ASN A 91 -5.73 -1.90 -25.93
C ASN A 91 -6.53 -3.02 -26.61
N MET A 92 -5.94 -4.21 -26.79
CA MET A 92 -6.71 -5.35 -27.27
C MET A 92 -7.81 -5.67 -26.25
N GLN A 93 -9.00 -5.97 -26.77
CA GLN A 93 -10.13 -6.44 -25.98
C GLN A 93 -10.28 -7.94 -26.13
N ASP A 94 -10.52 -8.64 -25.01
CA ASP A 94 -10.90 -10.06 -25.01
C ASP A 94 -12.32 -10.30 -25.56
N GLY A 95 -12.80 -11.54 -25.52
CA GLY A 95 -14.16 -11.88 -25.96
C GLY A 95 -15.29 -11.18 -25.18
N ASN A 96 -15.02 -10.68 -23.98
CA ASN A 96 -15.96 -9.92 -23.15
C ASN A 96 -15.84 -8.39 -23.37
N GLY A 97 -14.95 -7.94 -24.26
CA GLY A 97 -14.67 -6.53 -24.46
C GLY A 97 -13.74 -5.93 -23.40
N ASN A 98 -13.20 -6.73 -22.48
CA ASN A 98 -12.29 -6.24 -21.44
C ASN A 98 -10.91 -6.02 -22.05
N THR A 99 -10.29 -4.88 -21.74
CA THR A 99 -8.85 -4.68 -21.96
C THR A 99 -8.05 -5.28 -20.81
N ALA A 100 -6.74 -5.44 -20.99
CA ALA A 100 -5.83 -5.83 -19.92
C ALA A 100 -5.94 -4.92 -18.67
N LEU A 101 -6.32 -3.66 -18.85
CA LEU A 101 -6.55 -2.73 -17.74
C LEU A 101 -7.83 -3.04 -16.96
N HIS A 102 -8.92 -3.45 -17.62
CA HIS A 102 -10.12 -3.94 -16.92
C HIS A 102 -9.76 -5.14 -16.03
N GLN A 103 -8.99 -6.07 -16.59
CA GLN A 103 -8.56 -7.26 -15.86
C GLN A 103 -7.61 -6.92 -14.70
N ALA A 104 -6.73 -5.93 -14.86
CA ALA A 104 -5.85 -5.49 -13.78
C ALA A 104 -6.63 -4.91 -12.58
N VAL A 105 -7.71 -4.18 -12.85
CA VAL A 105 -8.64 -3.71 -11.80
C VAL A 105 -9.34 -4.91 -11.14
N HIS A 106 -9.74 -5.91 -11.92
CA HIS A 106 -10.35 -7.12 -11.38
C HIS A 106 -9.38 -7.97 -10.55
N VAL A 107 -8.11 -8.09 -10.93
CA VAL A 107 -7.12 -8.86 -10.17
C VAL A 107 -6.59 -8.08 -8.96
N CYS A 108 -6.66 -6.74 -8.99
CA CYS A 108 -6.20 -5.85 -7.92
C CYS A 108 -4.71 -5.93 -7.58
N ASP A 109 -3.87 -6.36 -8.52
CA ASP A 109 -2.42 -6.30 -8.36
C ASP A 109 -1.91 -4.90 -8.71
N ILE A 110 -1.36 -4.21 -7.70
CA ILE A 110 -0.94 -2.82 -7.84
C ILE A 110 0.23 -2.66 -8.82
N MET A 111 1.13 -3.63 -8.91
CA MET A 111 2.29 -3.55 -9.80
C MET A 111 1.88 -3.72 -11.26
N ILE A 112 1.01 -4.69 -11.55
CA ILE A 112 0.44 -4.90 -12.88
C ILE A 112 -0.35 -3.66 -13.32
N PHE A 113 -1.21 -3.15 -12.44
CA PHE A 113 -1.95 -1.91 -12.71
C PHE A 113 -1.00 -0.75 -13.01
N PHE A 114 0.08 -0.57 -12.24
CA PHE A 114 1.08 0.45 -12.50
C PHE A 114 1.76 0.29 -13.86
N PHE A 115 2.14 -0.92 -14.25
CA PHE A 115 2.78 -1.15 -15.54
C PHE A 115 1.87 -0.79 -16.72
N LEU A 116 0.55 -0.97 -16.58
CA LEU A 116 -0.42 -0.56 -17.59
C LEU A 116 -0.71 0.94 -17.53
N LEU A 117 -1.01 1.49 -16.34
CA LEU A 117 -1.41 2.89 -16.18
C LEU A 117 -0.35 3.86 -16.71
N ILE A 118 0.93 3.65 -16.37
CA ILE A 118 2.03 4.54 -16.76
C ILE A 118 2.11 4.74 -18.29
N ASP A 119 1.68 3.75 -19.07
CA ASP A 119 1.66 3.86 -20.51
C ASP A 119 0.52 4.75 -21.02
N ARG A 120 0.85 5.99 -21.40
CA ARG A 120 -0.10 6.95 -22.01
C ARG A 120 -0.93 6.40 -23.17
N ARG A 121 -0.47 5.37 -23.87
CA ARG A 121 -1.21 4.73 -24.98
C ARG A 121 -2.34 3.82 -24.51
N VAL A 122 -2.31 3.36 -23.26
CA VAL A 122 -3.41 2.59 -22.67
C VAL A 122 -4.60 3.52 -22.52
N LEU A 123 -5.69 3.17 -23.20
CA LEU A 123 -6.97 3.86 -23.16
C LEU A 123 -7.69 3.50 -21.86
N LEU A 124 -8.20 4.51 -21.16
CA LEU A 124 -8.81 4.37 -19.83
C LEU A 124 -10.35 4.39 -19.87
N ASP A 125 -10.92 4.71 -21.03
CA ASP A 125 -12.33 4.98 -21.30
C ASP A 125 -12.97 3.93 -22.21
N VAL A 126 -12.23 2.87 -22.55
CA VAL A 126 -12.75 1.73 -23.32
C VAL A 126 -13.85 1.06 -22.50
N LYS A 127 -15.01 0.84 -23.12
CA LYS A 127 -16.11 0.08 -22.52
C LYS A 127 -16.04 -1.37 -22.93
N ASN A 128 -16.23 -2.27 -21.97
CA ASN A 128 -16.44 -3.69 -22.26
C ASN A 128 -17.84 -3.95 -22.81
N ASN A 129 -18.15 -5.22 -23.12
CA ASN A 129 -19.45 -5.60 -23.70
C ASN A 129 -20.64 -5.36 -22.74
N MET A 130 -20.36 -5.19 -21.45
CA MET A 130 -21.35 -4.81 -20.43
C MET A 130 -21.51 -3.29 -20.30
N GLY A 131 -20.75 -2.49 -21.06
CA GLY A 131 -20.80 -1.03 -21.03
C GLY A 131 -19.96 -0.37 -19.93
N TYR A 132 -19.16 -1.13 -19.20
CA TYR A 132 -18.31 -0.64 -18.12
C TYR A 132 -16.92 -0.28 -18.59
N THR A 133 -16.41 0.84 -18.10
CA THR A 133 -14.99 1.22 -18.18
C THR A 133 -14.19 0.63 -17.02
N PRO A 134 -12.84 0.66 -17.05
CA PRO A 134 -12.03 0.27 -15.90
C PRO A 134 -12.35 1.07 -14.62
N VAL A 135 -12.74 2.35 -14.76
CA VAL A 135 -13.12 3.22 -13.64
C VAL A 135 -14.39 2.70 -12.97
N ASP A 136 -15.39 2.32 -13.76
CA ASP A 136 -16.66 1.78 -13.27
C ASP A 136 -16.43 0.51 -12.45
N LEU A 137 -15.63 -0.42 -12.99
CA LEU A 137 -15.24 -1.65 -12.29
C LEU A 137 -14.47 -1.36 -11.00
N ALA A 138 -13.56 -0.39 -11.01
CA ALA A 138 -12.77 -0.03 -9.83
C ALA A 138 -13.64 0.56 -8.72
N ARG A 139 -14.64 1.36 -9.08
CA ARG A 139 -15.59 1.97 -8.14
C ARG A 139 -16.47 0.91 -7.48
N PHE A 140 -17.04 0.01 -8.29
CA PHE A 140 -17.83 -1.12 -7.80
C PHE A 140 -17.04 -1.91 -6.76
N LYS A 141 -15.81 -2.30 -7.11
CA LYS A 141 -14.95 -3.10 -6.24
C LYS A 141 -14.46 -2.37 -4.98
N ASN A 142 -14.27 -1.06 -5.05
CA ASN A 142 -13.91 -0.25 -3.89
C ASN A 142 -15.08 -0.11 -2.89
N HIS A 143 -16.32 -0.06 -3.39
CA HIS A 143 -17.51 -0.01 -2.53
C HIS A 143 -17.71 -1.30 -1.74
N LEU A 144 -17.51 -2.43 -2.42
CA LEU A 144 -17.64 -3.78 -1.91
C LEU A 144 -16.72 -4.07 -0.70
N LYS A 145 -15.42 -3.73 -0.79
CA LYS A 145 -14.45 -4.21 0.21
C LYS A 145 -14.34 -3.43 1.52
N GLY A 146 -15.12 -2.37 1.80
CA GLY A 146 -15.29 -1.68 3.10
C GLY A 146 -14.04 -1.06 3.78
N LEU A 147 -12.86 -1.64 3.61
CA LEU A 147 -11.56 -1.15 4.02
C LEU A 147 -11.09 -0.09 3.02
N ASN A 148 -11.72 1.08 3.09
CA ASN A 148 -11.25 2.32 2.46
C ASN A 148 -9.97 2.81 3.15
N TYR A 149 -8.94 1.97 3.17
CA TYR A 149 -7.60 2.36 3.57
C TYR A 149 -6.92 2.98 2.34
N PRO A 150 -6.37 4.20 2.41
CA PRO A 150 -5.96 4.96 1.22
C PRO A 150 -4.96 4.22 0.32
N VAL A 151 -4.11 3.38 0.91
CA VAL A 151 -3.06 2.63 0.20
C VAL A 151 -3.49 1.21 -0.19
N ASN A 152 -4.77 0.86 0.03
CA ASN A 152 -5.31 -0.39 -0.49
C ASN A 152 -5.29 -0.32 -2.03
N PRO A 153 -4.79 -1.35 -2.76
CA PRO A 153 -4.74 -1.33 -4.21
C PRO A 153 -6.05 -0.92 -4.88
N GLN A 154 -7.22 -1.34 -4.38
CA GLN A 154 -8.51 -0.94 -4.95
C GLN A 154 -8.78 0.57 -4.83
N CYS A 155 -8.53 1.15 -3.65
CA CYS A 155 -8.62 2.59 -3.43
C CYS A 155 -7.67 3.37 -4.35
N MET A 156 -6.42 2.90 -4.47
CA MET A 156 -5.43 3.55 -5.34
C MET A 156 -5.81 3.45 -6.83
N MET A 157 -6.27 2.28 -7.28
CA MET A 157 -6.74 2.08 -8.66
C MET A 157 -7.97 2.95 -8.95
N SER A 158 -8.97 2.93 -8.07
CA SER A 158 -10.18 3.75 -8.22
C SER A 158 -9.86 5.24 -8.21
N SER A 159 -9.05 5.72 -7.26
CA SER A 159 -8.66 7.13 -7.18
C SER A 159 -7.87 7.58 -8.42
N SER A 160 -6.83 6.83 -8.81
CA SER A 160 -6.04 7.18 -10.00
C SER A 160 -6.89 7.20 -11.27
N LEU A 161 -7.71 6.17 -11.50
CA LEU A 161 -8.61 6.09 -12.65
C LEU A 161 -9.65 7.22 -12.65
N THR A 162 -10.25 7.54 -11.50
CA THR A 162 -11.22 8.64 -11.38
C THR A 162 -10.60 9.98 -11.77
N HIS A 163 -9.34 10.22 -11.39
CA HIS A 163 -8.64 11.46 -11.72
C HIS A 163 -8.12 11.53 -13.17
N THR A 164 -7.84 10.40 -13.81
CA THR A 164 -7.30 10.37 -15.18
C THR A 164 -8.34 10.19 -16.27
N ALA A 165 -9.34 9.34 -16.06
CA ALA A 165 -10.33 8.99 -17.07
C ALA A 165 -11.59 9.88 -17.01
N GLY A 166 -11.80 10.58 -15.90
CA GLY A 166 -13.01 11.37 -15.66
C GLY A 166 -14.21 10.53 -15.21
N ASN A 167 -15.25 11.22 -14.73
CA ASN A 167 -16.49 10.56 -14.28
C ASN A 167 -17.41 10.32 -15.49
N HIS A 168 -17.55 9.07 -15.92
CA HIS A 168 -18.59 8.69 -16.85
C HIS A 168 -19.79 8.08 -16.10
N PRO A 169 -21.04 8.47 -16.43
CA PRO A 169 -22.21 7.80 -15.87
C PRO A 169 -22.20 6.33 -16.29
N SER A 170 -22.13 5.43 -15.30
CA SER A 170 -22.21 3.99 -15.50
C SER A 170 -23.58 3.63 -16.08
N GLY A 171 -23.66 2.55 -16.85
CA GLY A 171 -24.95 2.03 -17.32
C GLY A 171 -25.76 1.49 -16.14
N ASP A 172 -26.89 2.14 -15.83
CA ASP A 172 -27.83 1.71 -14.79
C ASP A 172 -28.54 0.42 -15.24
N ASN A 173 -27.96 -0.73 -14.90
CA ASN A 173 -28.59 -2.03 -15.11
C ASN A 173 -29.27 -2.52 -13.82
N PRO A 174 -30.59 -2.79 -13.83
CA PRO A 174 -31.31 -3.22 -12.63
C PRO A 174 -30.82 -4.55 -12.06
N THR A 175 -30.42 -5.48 -12.92
CA THR A 175 -29.88 -6.80 -12.52
C THR A 175 -28.59 -6.67 -11.75
N ASP A 176 -27.76 -5.69 -12.12
CA ASP A 176 -26.53 -5.41 -11.41
C ASP A 176 -26.90 -4.97 -9.99
N SER A 177 -27.77 -3.98 -9.81
CA SER A 177 -28.18 -3.49 -8.47
C SER A 177 -28.66 -4.58 -7.49
N LEU A 178 -29.32 -5.64 -7.97
CA LEU A 178 -29.74 -6.76 -7.13
C LEU A 178 -28.56 -7.66 -6.75
N ASN A 179 -27.67 -7.94 -7.71
CA ASN A 179 -26.45 -8.68 -7.47
C ASN A 179 -25.50 -7.90 -6.55
N GLU A 180 -25.37 -6.58 -6.74
CA GLU A 180 -24.60 -5.68 -5.88
C GLU A 180 -25.06 -5.77 -4.43
N LYS A 181 -26.38 -5.65 -4.17
CA LYS A 181 -26.93 -5.76 -2.80
C LYS A 181 -26.69 -7.13 -2.17
N ARG A 182 -26.72 -8.20 -2.97
CA ARG A 182 -26.45 -9.55 -2.48
C ARG A 182 -24.98 -9.70 -2.10
N VAL A 183 -24.07 -9.29 -2.98
CA VAL A 183 -22.62 -9.31 -2.75
C VAL A 183 -22.26 -8.43 -1.55
N GLU A 184 -22.82 -7.22 -1.47
CA GLU A 184 -22.61 -6.29 -0.35
C GLU A 184 -23.04 -6.93 1.00
N LYS A 185 -24.14 -7.69 1.02
CA LYS A 185 -24.60 -8.38 2.23
C LYS A 185 -23.67 -9.54 2.64
N GLU A 186 -23.23 -10.34 1.67
CA GLU A 186 -22.29 -11.45 1.90
C GLU A 186 -20.93 -10.90 2.38
N GLU A 187 -20.39 -9.91 1.69
CA GLU A 187 -19.13 -9.25 2.05
C GLU A 187 -19.20 -8.48 3.37
N ARG A 188 -20.34 -7.88 3.73
CA ARG A 188 -20.51 -7.26 5.06
C ARG A 188 -20.36 -8.28 6.19
N GLY A 189 -20.81 -9.51 5.96
CA GLY A 189 -20.62 -10.62 6.88
C GLY A 189 -19.14 -10.95 7.07
N GLU A 190 -18.40 -11.07 5.98
CA GLU A 190 -16.95 -11.31 5.97
C GLU A 190 -16.16 -10.13 6.54
N LEU A 191 -16.50 -8.89 6.20
CA LEU A 191 -15.86 -7.69 6.76
C LEU A 191 -16.12 -7.56 8.26
N SER A 192 -17.30 -7.97 8.72
CA SER A 192 -17.63 -7.99 10.14
C SER A 192 -16.71 -8.95 10.91
N THR A 193 -16.39 -10.12 10.35
CA THR A 193 -15.41 -11.04 10.96
C THR A 193 -14.00 -10.47 10.87
N ILE A 194 -13.59 -9.95 9.71
CA ILE A 194 -12.29 -9.29 9.52
C ILE A 194 -12.07 -8.16 10.54
N TYR A 195 -13.06 -7.30 10.78
CA TYR A 195 -12.94 -6.23 11.78
C TYR A 195 -12.83 -6.74 13.21
N LYS A 196 -13.52 -7.83 13.53
CA LYS A 196 -13.41 -8.46 14.86
C LYS A 196 -12.00 -9.04 15.05
N ASP A 197 -11.48 -9.74 14.06
CA ASP A 197 -10.16 -10.37 14.11
C ASP A 197 -9.06 -9.31 14.11
N ALA A 198 -9.19 -8.28 13.26
CA ALA A 198 -8.30 -7.13 13.26
C ALA A 198 -8.32 -6.40 14.61
N ALA A 199 -9.49 -6.19 15.20
CA ALA A 199 -9.62 -5.58 16.53
C ALA A 199 -8.85 -6.38 17.59
N GLN A 200 -9.01 -7.70 17.61
CA GLN A 200 -8.29 -8.57 18.55
C GLN A 200 -6.78 -8.50 18.35
N ASN A 201 -6.31 -8.63 17.11
CA ASN A 201 -4.87 -8.63 16.79
C ASN A 201 -4.21 -7.28 17.08
N LEU A 202 -4.85 -6.17 16.70
CA LEU A 202 -4.31 -4.83 16.92
C LEU A 202 -4.37 -4.42 18.40
N THR A 203 -5.35 -4.90 19.17
CA THR A 203 -5.47 -4.59 20.60
C THR A 203 -4.26 -5.10 21.38
N ILE A 204 -3.70 -6.26 21.00
CA ILE A 204 -2.49 -6.79 21.63
C ILE A 204 -1.33 -5.81 21.48
N GLY A 205 -1.08 -5.33 20.25
CA GLY A 205 -0.04 -4.33 19.99
C GLY A 205 -0.28 -3.02 20.73
N ALA A 206 -1.54 -2.56 20.76
CA ALA A 206 -1.94 -1.35 21.48
C ALA A 206 -1.66 -1.46 22.99
N VAL A 207 -2.12 -2.53 23.63
CA VAL A 207 -1.92 -2.77 25.07
C VAL A 207 -0.43 -2.92 25.37
N LEU A 208 0.35 -3.59 24.52
CA LEU A 208 1.78 -3.70 24.72
C LEU A 208 2.46 -2.32 24.73
N ILE A 209 2.11 -1.44 23.79
CA ILE A 209 2.63 -0.06 23.80
C ILE A 209 2.21 0.68 25.07
N VAL A 210 0.96 0.55 25.52
CA VAL A 210 0.49 1.12 26.80
C VAL A 210 1.35 0.60 27.96
N THR A 211 1.62 -0.70 28.02
CA THR A 211 2.41 -1.29 29.13
C THR A 211 3.87 -0.84 29.12
N VAL A 212 4.52 -0.83 27.96
CA VAL A 212 5.93 -0.42 27.82
C VAL A 212 6.08 1.07 28.16
N THR A 213 5.16 1.91 27.67
CA THR A 213 5.20 3.36 27.94
C THR A 213 4.86 3.68 29.39
N PHE A 214 3.91 2.95 30.00
CA PHE A 214 3.62 3.07 31.43
C PHE A 214 4.84 2.68 32.27
N ALA A 215 5.49 1.55 31.96
CA ALA A 215 6.70 1.11 32.66
C ALA A 215 7.85 2.12 32.51
N ALA A 216 8.03 2.70 31.32
CA ALA A 216 9.06 3.70 31.04
C ALA A 216 8.98 4.95 31.94
N THR A 217 7.79 5.28 32.47
CA THR A 217 7.60 6.37 33.44
C THR A 217 8.30 6.09 34.78
N PHE A 218 8.38 4.83 35.19
CA PHE A 218 9.04 4.40 36.44
C PHE A 218 10.47 3.90 36.23
N THR A 219 10.89 3.67 35.00
CA THR A 219 12.25 3.27 34.64
C THR A 219 12.96 4.43 33.93
N MET A 220 13.02 5.57 34.61
CA MET A 220 13.56 6.81 34.06
C MET A 220 15.01 6.61 33.58
N PRO A 221 15.33 7.05 32.34
CA PRO A 221 16.68 6.95 31.82
C PRO A 221 17.60 7.79 32.73
N GLY A 222 18.66 7.14 33.24
CA GLY A 222 19.73 7.72 34.06
C GLY A 222 19.50 7.65 35.56
N GLY A 223 18.36 7.10 35.98
CA GLY A 223 18.04 6.88 37.38
C GLY A 223 17.57 8.13 38.10
N TYR A 224 17.64 8.04 39.43
CA TYR A 224 17.05 9.00 40.35
C TYR A 224 18.11 9.62 41.25
N VAL A 225 17.92 10.88 41.63
CA VAL A 225 18.77 11.57 42.61
C VAL A 225 18.63 10.87 43.96
N SER A 226 19.75 10.31 44.45
CA SER A 226 19.84 9.57 45.71
C SER A 226 20.63 10.27 46.82
N SER A 227 21.37 11.33 46.48
CA SER A 227 22.30 12.05 47.37
C SER A 227 21.59 12.64 48.59
N SER A 228 22.26 12.56 49.74
CA SER A 228 21.89 13.26 50.99
C SER A 228 22.11 14.77 50.92
N ASP A 229 22.94 15.22 49.98
CA ASP A 229 23.50 16.57 49.95
C ASP A 229 22.64 17.56 49.14
N ASP A 230 21.71 17.05 48.34
CA ASP A 230 20.67 17.87 47.71
C ASP A 230 19.52 18.05 48.69
N ASP A 231 18.95 19.26 48.76
CA ASP A 231 17.73 19.54 49.53
C ASP A 231 16.77 18.37 49.39
N GLY A 232 16.33 17.78 50.51
CA GLY A 232 15.54 16.53 50.52
C GLY A 232 14.32 16.54 49.59
N GLU A 233 13.90 17.73 49.14
CA GLU A 233 12.91 17.98 48.09
C GLU A 233 13.24 17.35 46.72
N ARG A 234 14.51 17.17 46.34
CA ARG A 234 14.90 16.60 45.04
C ARG A 234 15.04 15.08 45.04
N ARG A 235 15.02 14.45 46.20
CA ARG A 235 15.23 13.00 46.31
C ARG A 235 14.11 12.25 45.57
N GLY A 236 14.49 11.32 44.69
CA GLY A 236 13.53 10.58 43.85
C GLY A 236 13.12 11.29 42.55
N THR A 237 13.69 12.46 42.25
CA THR A 237 13.55 13.09 40.93
C THR A 237 14.54 12.48 39.92
N PRO A 238 14.22 12.47 38.61
CA PRO A 238 15.13 11.93 37.60
C PRO A 238 16.38 12.82 37.44
N THR A 239 17.57 12.21 37.41
CA THR A 239 18.86 12.93 37.38
C THR A 239 19.05 13.84 36.17
N LEU A 240 18.31 13.58 35.09
CA LEU A 240 18.42 14.30 33.80
C LEU A 240 17.28 15.29 33.57
N ALA A 241 16.45 15.53 34.60
CA ALA A 241 15.44 16.57 34.59
C ALA A 241 16.05 17.92 34.17
N GLY A 242 15.32 18.65 33.33
CA GLY A 242 15.76 19.97 32.84
C GLY A 242 16.60 19.94 31.56
N THR A 243 16.92 18.78 30.98
CA THR A 243 17.51 18.72 29.62
C THR A 243 16.43 18.62 28.55
N CYS A 244 16.57 19.31 27.40
CA CYS A 244 15.51 19.32 26.37
C CYS A 244 15.24 17.92 25.81
N ALA A 245 16.27 17.09 25.74
CA ALA A 245 16.14 15.71 25.28
C ALA A 245 15.38 14.82 26.28
N PHE A 246 15.53 15.07 27.59
CA PHE A 246 14.73 14.40 28.61
C PHE A 246 13.26 14.80 28.52
N ASP A 247 12.96 16.08 28.34
CA ASP A 247 11.57 16.54 28.18
C ASP A 247 10.93 15.96 26.92
N ALA A 248 11.68 15.90 25.80
CA ALA A 248 11.24 15.25 24.57
C ALA A 248 10.95 13.75 24.78
N PHE A 249 11.78 13.06 25.56
CA PHE A 249 11.52 11.66 25.96
C PHE A 249 10.20 11.53 26.73
N VAL A 250 9.97 12.38 27.73
CA VAL A 250 8.75 12.35 28.55
C VAL A 250 7.51 12.64 27.69
N VAL A 251 7.58 13.66 26.82
CA VAL A 251 6.48 14.01 25.90
C VAL A 251 6.20 12.86 24.93
N ALA A 252 7.25 12.26 24.33
CA ALA A 252 7.11 11.14 23.40
C ALA A 252 6.48 9.92 24.06
N ASN A 253 6.94 9.56 25.26
CA ASN A 253 6.42 8.43 26.01
C ASN A 253 4.95 8.64 26.42
N THR A 254 4.61 9.84 26.90
CA THR A 254 3.24 10.19 27.28
C THR A 254 2.30 10.20 26.08
N LEU A 255 2.75 10.75 24.95
CA LEU A 255 1.99 10.77 23.71
C LEU A 255 1.73 9.35 23.19
N ALA A 256 2.75 8.49 23.23
CA ALA A 256 2.61 7.08 22.87
C ALA A 256 1.57 6.35 23.74
N PHE A 257 1.64 6.55 25.07
CA PHE A 257 0.68 5.99 26.03
C PHE A 257 -0.76 6.43 25.73
N MET A 258 -0.98 7.74 25.57
CA MET A 258 -2.31 8.30 25.34
C MET A 258 -2.91 7.85 24.01
N LEU A 259 -2.13 7.90 22.92
CA LEU A 259 -2.57 7.47 21.60
C LEU A 259 -2.90 5.97 21.58
N SER A 260 -2.07 5.14 22.23
CA SER A 260 -2.32 3.70 22.29
C SER A 260 -3.49 3.33 23.19
N GLY A 261 -3.68 4.05 24.31
CA GLY A 261 -4.85 3.89 25.18
C GLY A 261 -6.15 4.22 24.44
N MET A 262 -6.20 5.36 23.75
CA MET A 262 -7.35 5.73 22.90
C MET A 262 -7.60 4.73 21.79
N ALA A 263 -6.54 4.19 21.17
CA ALA A 263 -6.66 3.13 20.17
C ALA A 263 -7.23 1.84 20.78
N THR A 264 -6.79 1.44 21.97
CA THR A 264 -7.29 0.27 22.69
C THR A 264 -8.80 0.36 22.94
N PHE A 265 -9.29 1.50 23.44
CA PHE A 265 -10.73 1.72 23.61
C PHE A 265 -11.48 1.68 22.27
N SER A 266 -10.94 2.30 21.23
CA SER A 266 -11.54 2.29 19.90
C SER A 266 -11.63 0.86 19.33
N LEU A 267 -10.58 0.06 19.48
CA LEU A 267 -10.54 -1.33 19.02
C LEU A 267 -11.51 -2.23 19.80
N MET A 268 -11.69 -1.98 21.10
CA MET A 268 -12.68 -2.70 21.90
C MET A 268 -14.10 -2.54 21.31
N TYR A 269 -14.49 -1.31 20.93
CA TYR A 269 -15.76 -1.07 20.27
C TYR A 269 -15.82 -1.63 18.84
N ALA A 270 -14.72 -1.59 18.10
CA ALA A 270 -14.64 -2.21 16.78
C ALA A 270 -14.87 -3.73 16.79
N GLY A 271 -14.36 -4.41 17.84
CA GLY A 271 -14.53 -5.85 18.02
C GLY A 271 -15.91 -6.28 18.52
N TYR A 272 -16.70 -5.35 19.06
CA TYR A 272 -18.01 -5.65 19.63
C TYR A 272 -19.08 -5.78 18.53
N THR A 273 -19.33 -7.02 18.11
CA THR A 273 -20.19 -7.37 16.95
C THR A 273 -21.64 -6.91 17.02
N PRO A 274 -22.28 -6.70 18.20
CA PRO A 274 -23.65 -6.16 18.26
C PRO A 274 -23.77 -4.70 17.81
N LEU A 275 -22.67 -3.94 17.74
CA LEU A 275 -22.69 -2.57 17.22
C LEU A 275 -22.81 -2.53 15.71
N ASP A 276 -23.40 -1.44 15.21
CA ASP A 276 -23.52 -1.18 13.79
C ASP A 276 -22.17 -1.24 13.07
N PHE A 277 -22.17 -1.91 11.92
CA PHE A 277 -20.98 -2.12 11.10
C PHE A 277 -20.26 -0.81 10.74
N ALA A 278 -21.00 0.24 10.38
CA ALA A 278 -20.41 1.54 10.02
C ALA A 278 -19.71 2.22 11.22
N PHE A 279 -20.23 2.00 12.43
CA PHE A 279 -19.58 2.49 13.65
C PHE A 279 -18.29 1.73 13.92
N ARG A 280 -18.33 0.39 13.80
CA ARG A 280 -17.15 -0.47 13.97
C ARG A 280 -16.05 -0.13 12.98
N GLU A 281 -16.39 0.07 11.71
CA GLU A 281 -15.46 0.51 10.67
C GLU A 281 -14.77 1.83 11.03
N ARG A 282 -15.54 2.82 11.52
CA ARG A 282 -15.01 4.10 11.95
C ARG A 282 -14.02 3.94 13.12
N CYS A 283 -14.35 3.09 14.09
CA CYS A 283 -13.48 2.78 15.22
C CYS A 283 -12.17 2.11 14.77
N VAL A 284 -12.22 1.14 13.85
CA VAL A 284 -11.01 0.51 13.27
C VAL A 284 -10.14 1.56 12.59
N LYS A 285 -10.70 2.37 11.70
CA LYS A 285 -9.93 3.40 10.97
C LYS A 285 -9.27 4.41 11.91
N LEU A 286 -10.01 4.88 12.92
CA LEU A 286 -9.46 5.79 13.93
C LEU A 286 -8.32 5.13 14.69
N SER A 287 -8.50 3.90 15.16
CA SER A 287 -7.49 3.18 15.93
C SER A 287 -6.20 2.92 15.15
N MET A 288 -6.30 2.61 13.85
CA MET A 288 -5.13 2.43 12.98
C MET A 288 -4.29 3.71 12.89
N GLY A 289 -4.94 4.87 12.70
CA GLY A 289 -4.25 6.16 12.69
C GLY A 289 -3.59 6.51 14.02
N LEU A 290 -4.27 6.22 15.14
CA LEU A 290 -3.73 6.43 16.49
C LEU A 290 -2.53 5.51 16.78
N LEU A 291 -2.60 4.22 16.40
CA LEU A 291 -1.50 3.27 16.58
C LEU A 291 -0.29 3.64 15.72
N HIS A 292 -0.49 4.05 14.47
CA HIS A 292 0.58 4.55 13.62
C HIS A 292 1.32 5.73 14.27
N SER A 293 0.58 6.64 14.90
CA SER A 293 1.15 7.79 15.60
C SER A 293 1.84 7.37 16.92
N SER A 294 1.27 6.38 17.62
CA SER A 294 1.83 5.84 18.87
C SER A 294 3.16 5.12 18.64
N VAL A 295 3.26 4.25 17.63
CA VAL A 295 4.51 3.54 17.27
C VAL A 295 5.64 4.52 16.94
N ARG A 296 5.34 5.59 16.18
CA ARG A 296 6.32 6.66 15.89
C ARG A 296 6.77 7.38 17.17
N SER A 297 5.85 7.61 18.10
CA SER A 297 6.14 8.22 19.40
C SER A 297 7.00 7.33 20.28
N VAL A 298 6.77 6.01 20.30
CA VAL A 298 7.66 5.04 20.97
C VAL A 298 9.06 5.07 20.37
N GLY A 299 9.18 5.09 19.04
CA GLY A 299 10.47 5.23 18.37
C GLY A 299 11.21 6.51 18.75
N ALA A 300 10.50 7.64 18.83
CA ALA A 300 11.06 8.91 19.29
C ALA A 300 11.51 8.85 20.76
N ALA A 301 10.70 8.22 21.63
CA ALA A 301 11.05 8.01 23.05
C ALA A 301 12.32 7.16 23.17
N PHE A 302 12.44 6.08 22.39
CA PHE A 302 13.63 5.24 22.36
C PHE A 302 14.89 6.02 21.94
N LEU A 303 14.80 6.84 20.89
CA LEU A 303 15.92 7.64 20.40
C LEU A 303 16.36 8.71 21.39
N THR A 304 15.40 9.46 21.94
CA THR A 304 15.67 10.51 22.94
C THR A 304 16.25 9.92 24.23
N ALA A 305 15.72 8.80 24.73
CA ALA A 305 16.29 8.08 25.86
C ALA A 305 17.73 7.61 25.57
N THR A 306 17.97 7.02 24.40
CA THR A 306 19.30 6.55 23.99
C THR A 306 20.30 7.71 23.93
N TYR A 307 19.89 8.86 23.38
CA TYR A 307 20.73 10.05 23.31
C TYR A 307 21.12 10.53 24.70
N VAL A 308 20.14 10.68 25.60
CA VAL A 308 20.40 11.18 26.96
C VAL A 308 21.33 10.22 27.73
N MET A 309 21.21 8.90 27.50
CA MET A 309 22.04 7.88 28.17
C MET A 309 23.45 7.76 27.60
N LEU A 310 23.60 7.80 26.29
CA LEU A 310 24.82 7.34 25.63
C LEU A 310 25.59 8.44 24.89
N ALA A 311 25.04 9.65 24.70
CA ALA A 311 25.72 10.68 23.91
C ALA A 311 27.10 11.05 24.46
N ARG A 312 27.26 11.05 25.80
CA ARG A 312 28.54 11.35 26.45
C ARG A 312 29.49 10.16 26.53
N VAL A 313 28.94 8.94 26.59
CA VAL A 313 29.73 7.72 26.82
C VAL A 313 30.15 7.05 25.51
N ALA A 314 29.24 6.98 24.54
CA ALA A 314 29.41 6.24 23.29
C ALA A 314 28.75 6.98 22.10
N PRO A 315 29.25 8.15 21.69
CA PRO A 315 28.63 8.95 20.62
C PRO A 315 28.55 8.21 19.28
N LYS A 316 29.54 7.37 18.95
CA LYS A 316 29.53 6.53 17.74
C LYS A 316 28.36 5.54 17.73
N LEU A 317 28.03 4.97 18.89
CA LEU A 317 26.90 4.05 19.03
C LEU A 317 25.57 4.79 18.88
N VAL A 318 25.45 5.99 19.46
CA VAL A 318 24.25 6.83 19.27
C VAL A 318 24.02 7.15 17.79
N ILE A 319 25.06 7.55 17.06
CA ILE A 319 24.95 7.83 15.62
C ILE A 319 24.49 6.58 14.86
N ALA A 320 25.03 5.40 15.19
CA ALA A 320 24.61 4.14 14.56
C ALA A 320 23.14 3.81 14.84
N VAL A 321 22.66 4.00 16.08
CA VAL A 321 21.25 3.78 16.45
C VAL A 321 20.32 4.74 15.71
N TYR A 322 20.70 6.01 15.59
CA TYR A 322 19.92 6.99 14.84
C TYR A 322 19.87 6.67 13.34
N ALA A 323 20.98 6.22 12.75
CA ALA A 323 21.01 5.77 11.35
C ALA A 323 20.10 4.56 11.13
N ALA A 324 20.12 3.57 12.04
CA ALA A 324 19.24 2.41 11.96
C ALA A 324 17.75 2.79 12.10
N ALA A 325 17.44 3.70 13.02
CA ALA A 325 16.07 4.19 13.20
C ALA A 325 15.58 5.02 12.01
N ALA A 326 16.46 5.76 11.32
CA ALA A 326 16.11 6.47 10.10
C ALA A 326 15.67 5.50 8.98
N VAL A 327 16.36 4.35 8.83
CA VAL A 327 15.95 3.28 7.89
C VAL A 327 14.60 2.70 8.30
N GLY A 328 14.40 2.43 9.60
CA GLY A 328 13.11 1.99 10.13
C GLY A 328 11.97 2.99 9.88
N LEU A 329 12.24 4.28 10.01
CA LEU A 329 11.28 5.35 9.73
C LEU A 329 10.94 5.43 8.23
N VAL A 330 11.92 5.26 7.35
CA VAL A 330 11.68 5.18 5.89
C VAL A 330 10.74 4.02 5.58
N TYR A 331 10.94 2.85 6.21
CA TYR A 331 10.08 1.69 6.04
C TYR A 331 8.65 1.91 6.58
N ILE A 332 8.51 2.45 7.80
CA ILE A 332 7.19 2.74 8.41
C ILE A 332 6.36 3.70 7.55
N ASN A 333 7.01 4.58 6.78
CA ASN A 333 6.34 5.49 5.86
C ASN A 333 6.12 4.89 4.45
N PHE A 334 6.10 3.56 4.28
CA PHE A 334 5.81 2.88 3.00
C PHE A 334 4.55 3.41 2.29
N GLU A 335 3.55 3.83 3.05
CA GLU A 335 2.31 4.42 2.51
C GLU A 335 2.56 5.67 1.67
N VAL A 336 3.43 6.55 2.16
CA VAL A 336 3.83 7.78 1.47
C VAL A 336 4.61 7.42 0.21
N TRP A 337 5.46 6.39 0.28
CA TRP A 337 6.18 5.88 -0.89
C TRP A 337 5.22 5.35 -1.96
N MET A 338 4.22 4.55 -1.57
CA MET A 338 3.23 4.00 -2.50
C MET A 338 2.43 5.09 -3.23
N LEU A 339 1.95 6.10 -2.49
CA LEU A 339 1.27 7.24 -3.10
C LEU A 339 2.22 8.08 -3.97
N GLY A 340 3.48 8.25 -3.53
CA GLY A 340 4.52 8.93 -4.32
C GLY A 340 4.83 8.22 -5.64
N TRP A 341 4.90 6.88 -5.63
CA TRP A 341 5.02 6.08 -6.86
C TRP A 341 3.83 6.27 -7.78
N MET A 342 2.61 6.38 -7.23
CA MET A 342 1.41 6.71 -8.03
C MET A 342 1.48 8.11 -8.64
N THR A 343 1.90 9.12 -7.88
CA THR A 343 2.12 10.47 -8.41
C THR A 343 3.16 10.46 -9.54
N LEU A 344 4.28 9.76 -9.37
CA LEU A 344 5.32 9.63 -10.41
C LEU A 344 4.79 8.88 -11.63
N ALA A 345 4.00 7.83 -11.43
CA ALA A 345 3.36 7.09 -12.51
C ALA A 345 2.46 8.00 -13.36
N LEU A 346 1.62 8.81 -12.71
CA LEU A 346 0.74 9.78 -13.35
C LEU A 346 1.51 10.90 -14.07
N LEU A 347 2.59 11.41 -13.46
CA LEU A 347 3.49 12.37 -14.11
C LEU A 347 4.13 11.77 -15.37
N SER A 348 4.62 10.54 -15.29
CA SER A 348 5.25 9.86 -16.42
C SER A 348 4.27 9.54 -17.56
N ARG A 349 2.98 9.36 -17.22
CA ARG A 349 1.90 9.24 -18.20
C ARG A 349 1.58 10.58 -18.88
N GLY A 350 1.81 11.70 -18.19
CA GLY A 350 1.50 13.06 -18.66
C GLY A 350 0.21 13.65 -18.08
N ASP A 351 -0.42 12.97 -17.12
CA ASP A 351 -1.68 13.40 -16.50
C ASP A 351 -1.37 14.33 -15.29
N ILE A 352 -0.93 15.55 -15.60
CA ILE A 352 -0.41 16.52 -14.61
C ILE A 352 -1.45 16.86 -13.53
N LEU A 353 -2.72 17.05 -13.89
CA LEU A 353 -3.77 17.36 -12.93
C LEU A 353 -4.00 16.21 -11.94
N ALA A 354 -4.12 14.98 -12.45
CA ALA A 354 -4.27 13.79 -11.61
C ALA A 354 -3.04 13.62 -10.70
N ALA A 355 -1.84 13.81 -11.24
CA ALA A 355 -0.61 13.76 -10.46
C ALA A 355 -0.56 14.82 -9.36
N LEU A 356 -1.01 16.05 -9.63
CA LEU A 356 -1.07 17.13 -8.63
C LEU A 356 -2.02 16.77 -7.48
N ILE A 357 -3.21 16.24 -7.80
CA ILE A 357 -4.22 15.85 -6.80
C ILE A 357 -3.67 14.73 -5.91
N VAL A 358 -3.15 13.65 -6.51
CA VAL A 358 -2.57 12.52 -5.76
C VAL A 358 -1.29 12.95 -5.03
N GLY A 359 -0.50 13.85 -5.61
CA GLY A 359 0.69 14.41 -4.98
C GLY A 359 0.36 15.24 -3.73
N LEU A 360 -0.68 16.07 -3.79
CA LEU A 360 -1.16 16.82 -2.64
C LEU A 360 -1.66 15.87 -1.53
N GLN A 361 -2.37 14.81 -1.91
CA GLN A 361 -2.77 13.75 -0.98
C GLN A 361 -1.55 13.06 -0.34
N THR A 362 -0.51 12.76 -1.12
CA THR A 362 0.74 12.16 -0.62
C THR A 362 1.39 13.04 0.45
N VAL A 363 1.47 14.35 0.18
CA VAL A 363 2.00 15.34 1.13
C VAL A 363 1.14 15.43 2.38
N ALA A 364 -0.19 15.50 2.23
CA ALA A 364 -1.12 15.54 3.35
C ALA A 364 -0.99 14.30 4.24
N VAL A 365 -0.86 13.10 3.66
CA VAL A 365 -0.64 11.84 4.37
C VAL A 365 0.72 11.86 5.10
N ALA A 366 1.78 12.34 4.46
CA ALA A 366 3.10 12.48 5.10
C ALA A 366 3.06 13.42 6.32
N PHE A 367 2.37 14.55 6.22
CA PHE A 367 2.15 15.46 7.35
C PHE A 367 1.31 14.81 8.45
N TRP A 368 0.22 14.13 8.08
CA TRP A 368 -0.64 13.41 9.01
C TRP A 368 0.10 12.30 9.76
N PHE A 369 1.16 11.73 9.22
CA PHE A 369 1.99 10.77 9.94
C PHE A 369 3.12 11.40 10.76
N SER A 370 3.48 12.65 10.48
CA SER A 370 4.66 13.30 11.07
C SER A 370 4.32 14.28 12.21
N TRP A 371 3.04 14.59 12.44
CA TRP A 371 2.63 15.50 13.52
C TRP A 371 3.13 15.12 14.93
N PRO A 372 3.30 13.83 15.32
CA PRO A 372 3.80 13.52 16.66
C PRO A 372 5.20 14.07 16.89
N PHE A 373 6.06 14.06 15.87
CA PHE A 373 7.42 14.60 15.98
C PHE A 373 7.41 16.11 16.20
N ALA A 374 6.47 16.83 15.59
CA ALA A 374 6.32 18.26 15.84
C ALA A 374 5.99 18.51 17.32
N VAL A 375 5.03 17.78 17.89
CA VAL A 375 4.68 17.91 19.32
C VAL A 375 5.87 17.54 20.21
N ILE A 376 6.53 16.41 19.93
CA ILE A 376 7.62 15.86 20.75
C ILE A 376 8.82 16.81 20.82
N PHE A 377 9.21 17.44 19.71
CA PHE A 377 10.42 18.25 19.65
C PHE A 377 10.17 19.75 19.79
N VAL A 378 8.99 20.25 19.41
CA VAL A 378 8.66 21.69 19.51
C VAL A 378 8.15 22.06 20.89
N LEU A 379 7.34 21.21 21.54
CA LEU A 379 6.76 21.52 22.85
C LEU A 379 7.85 21.77 23.93
N PRO A 380 8.90 20.93 24.06
CA PRO A 380 9.96 21.20 25.03
C PRO A 380 10.75 22.49 24.77
N LEU A 381 10.88 22.89 23.50
CA LEU A 381 11.57 24.14 23.14
C LEU A 381 10.73 25.35 23.56
N ILE A 382 9.42 25.30 23.36
CA ILE A 382 8.50 26.36 23.79
C ILE A 382 8.49 26.47 25.32
N LEU A 383 8.41 25.36 26.04
CA LEU A 383 8.35 25.34 27.51
C LEU A 383 9.63 25.87 28.19
N LYS A 384 10.75 25.96 27.48
CA LYS A 384 12.02 26.51 27.99
C LYS A 384 12.42 27.86 27.41
N GLY A 385 11.83 28.26 26.30
CA GLY A 385 12.02 29.59 25.72
C GLY A 385 11.33 30.69 26.54
N HIS A 386 10.45 30.31 27.46
CA HIS A 386 9.80 31.13 28.47
C HIS A 386 10.33 30.78 29.85
#